data_AF-A0A5J5LCL0-F1
#
_entry.id   AF-A0A5J5LCL0-F1
#
_cell.length_a   1.000
_cell.length_b   1.000
_cell.length_c   1.000
_cell.angle_alpha   90.00
_cell.angle_beta   90.00
_cell.angle_gamma   90.00
#
_symmetry.space_group_name_H-M   'P 1'
#
loop_
_entity.id
_entity.type
_entity.pdbx_description
1 polymer ?
#
loop_
_entity_poly.entity_id
_entity_poly.type
_entity_poly.pdbx_seq_one_letter_code
_entity_poly.pdbx_strand_id
1 'polypeptide(L)'
;MSKTDETKEVTFDELPEPEQNNDSGWISLEPGEEYGGQITDFEYDERNGSHVVEINGRPFSLNNTQLTDLLSSLVFGAKIGLRCSEKEESFTGDDGEEVTYNPTELRAVSDGDA
;
A
#
# COMPACT_ATOMS: atom_id res chain seq x y z
N MET A 1 18.89 -13.77 58.32
CA MET A 1 18.31 -14.51 57.17
C MET A 1 16.84 -14.69 57.45
N SER A 2 15.99 -14.22 56.55
CA SER A 2 14.77 -14.89 56.06
C SER A 2 13.98 -13.88 55.24
N LYS A 3 13.94 -14.14 53.93
CA LYS A 3 13.01 -13.52 52.98
C LYS A 3 11.60 -13.99 53.33
N THR A 4 10.62 -13.12 53.23
CA THR A 4 9.30 -13.55 52.76
C THR A 4 8.82 -12.46 51.80
N ASP A 5 9.00 -12.79 50.54
CA ASP A 5 8.42 -12.15 49.38
C ASP A 5 6.92 -12.41 49.48
N GLU A 6 6.14 -11.42 49.90
CA GLU A 6 4.69 -11.48 49.81
C GLU A 6 4.34 -11.21 48.36
N THR A 7 4.19 -12.28 47.57
CA THR A 7 3.63 -12.22 46.23
C THR A 7 2.18 -11.77 46.37
N LYS A 8 1.95 -10.45 46.28
CA LYS A 8 0.60 -9.91 46.22
C LYS A 8 -0.04 -10.43 44.92
N GLU A 9 -1.06 -11.27 45.04
CA GLU A 9 -1.82 -11.76 43.90
C GLU A 9 -2.54 -10.57 43.24
N VAL A 10 -2.26 -10.33 41.95
CA VAL A 10 -2.95 -9.33 41.14
C VAL A 10 -4.35 -9.87 40.84
N THR A 11 -5.38 -9.17 41.30
CA THR A 11 -6.78 -9.57 41.05
C THR A 11 -7.26 -9.05 39.69
N PHE A 12 -8.24 -9.72 39.07
CA PHE A 12 -8.78 -9.36 37.75
C PHE A 12 -9.28 -7.91 37.70
N ASP A 13 -9.82 -7.41 38.82
CA ASP A 13 -10.31 -6.04 38.96
C ASP A 13 -9.20 -4.98 39.16
N GLU A 14 -7.95 -5.41 39.40
CA GLU A 14 -6.77 -4.53 39.48
C GLU A 14 -6.05 -4.42 38.13
N LEU A 15 -6.46 -5.18 37.11
CA LEU A 15 -5.98 -5.02 35.74
C LEU A 15 -6.73 -3.85 35.10
N PRO A 16 -6.05 -2.91 34.41
CA PRO A 16 -6.75 -1.91 33.63
C PRO A 16 -7.63 -2.64 32.62
N GLU A 17 -8.90 -2.22 32.49
CA GLU A 17 -9.69 -2.64 31.34
C GLU A 17 -8.85 -2.31 30.09
N PRO A 18 -8.67 -3.27 29.16
CA PRO A 18 -7.95 -2.96 27.94
C PRO A 18 -8.66 -1.77 27.31
N GLU A 19 -7.95 -0.65 27.13
CA GLU A 19 -8.43 0.40 26.27
C GLU A 19 -8.71 -0.26 24.92
N GLN A 20 -9.98 -0.40 24.56
CA GLN A 20 -10.35 -0.67 23.18
C GLN A 20 -10.05 0.60 22.41
N ASN A 21 -8.78 0.78 22.09
CA ASN A 21 -8.37 1.81 21.18
C ASN A 21 -8.70 1.30 19.78
N ASN A 22 -9.84 1.74 19.26
CA ASN A 22 -10.23 1.53 17.86
C ASN A 22 -9.39 2.39 16.89
N ASP A 23 -8.36 3.09 17.36
CA ASP A 23 -7.36 3.74 16.51
C ASP A 23 -6.41 2.69 15.91
N SER A 24 -6.93 1.88 14.99
CA SER A 24 -6.08 1.16 14.04
C SER A 24 -5.22 2.13 13.21
N GLY A 25 -5.54 3.43 13.21
CA GLY A 25 -4.98 4.46 12.33
C GLY A 25 -5.64 4.47 10.95
N TRP A 26 -6.38 3.39 10.62
CA TRP A 26 -7.09 3.25 9.36
C TRP A 26 -8.30 4.17 9.32
N ILE A 27 -8.68 4.50 8.10
CA ILE A 27 -9.95 5.15 7.81
C ILE A 27 -11.04 4.09 7.94
N SER A 28 -11.93 4.29 8.89
CA SER A 28 -13.15 3.50 9.09
C SER A 28 -14.30 4.51 9.13
N LEU A 29 -15.28 4.35 8.24
CA LEU A 29 -16.40 5.28 8.10
C LEU A 29 -17.68 4.60 8.53
N GLU A 30 -18.45 5.29 9.35
CA GLU A 30 -19.82 4.92 9.68
C GLU A 30 -20.81 5.43 8.60
N PRO A 31 -22.03 4.88 8.53
CA PRO A 31 -23.03 5.32 7.56
C PRO A 31 -23.32 6.83 7.64
N GLY A 32 -23.07 7.54 6.54
CA GLY A 32 -23.27 8.99 6.43
C GLY A 32 -22.02 9.83 6.72
N GLU A 33 -20.90 9.20 7.06
CA GLU A 33 -19.62 9.89 7.19
C GLU A 33 -18.89 10.02 5.86
N GLU A 34 -18.12 11.10 5.71
CA GLU A 34 -17.30 11.39 4.54
C GLU A 34 -15.86 11.64 4.98
N TYR A 35 -14.91 11.20 4.15
CA TYR A 35 -13.49 11.46 4.36
C TYR A 35 -12.83 11.78 3.02
N GLY A 36 -12.03 12.85 3.00
CA GLY A 36 -11.34 13.32 1.81
C GLY A 36 -9.95 13.84 2.15
N GLY A 37 -9.07 13.85 1.16
CA GLY A 37 -7.68 14.28 1.33
C GLY A 37 -6.82 14.02 0.11
N GLN A 38 -5.51 14.16 0.28
CA GLN A 38 -4.52 13.87 -0.74
C GLN A 38 -4.03 12.43 -0.62
N ILE A 39 -3.94 11.74 -1.76
CA ILE A 39 -3.28 10.42 -1.81
C ILE A 39 -1.79 10.63 -1.57
N THR A 40 -1.27 9.98 -0.54
CA THR A 40 0.15 10.05 -0.15
C THR A 40 0.92 8.78 -0.48
N ASP A 41 0.24 7.64 -0.52
CA ASP A 41 0.82 6.35 -0.90
C ASP A 41 -0.24 5.42 -1.49
N PHE A 42 0.21 4.41 -2.23
CA PHE A 42 -0.65 3.39 -2.83
C PHE A 42 0.09 2.04 -2.92
N GLU A 43 -0.46 1.03 -2.26
CA GLU A 43 0.04 -0.34 -2.28
C GLU A 43 -0.93 -1.26 -3.04
N TYR A 44 -0.40 -1.92 -4.07
CA TYR A 44 -1.10 -2.91 -4.88
C TYR A 44 -0.56 -4.31 -4.61
N ASP A 45 -1.36 -5.16 -3.97
CA ASP A 45 -1.01 -6.56 -3.71
C ASP A 45 -2.04 -7.52 -4.31
N GLU A 46 -1.73 -8.05 -5.50
CA GLU A 46 -2.53 -9.07 -6.17
C GLU A 46 -2.61 -10.40 -5.43
N ARG A 47 -1.62 -10.72 -4.59
CA ARG A 47 -1.55 -12.04 -3.95
C ARG A 47 -2.58 -12.20 -2.83
N ASN A 48 -2.87 -11.10 -2.14
CA ASN A 48 -3.79 -11.11 -1.00
C ASN A 48 -5.15 -10.44 -1.31
N GLY A 49 -5.29 -9.82 -2.49
CA GLY A 49 -6.54 -9.14 -2.90
C GLY A 49 -6.89 -7.95 -2.02
N SER A 50 -5.92 -7.43 -1.27
CA SER A 50 -6.03 -6.25 -0.44
C SER A 50 -5.23 -5.13 -1.09
N HIS A 51 -5.93 -4.07 -1.45
CA HIS A 51 -5.33 -2.87 -2.05
C HIS A 51 -5.48 -1.76 -1.04
N VAL A 52 -4.41 -1.02 -0.77
CA VAL A 52 -4.41 0.02 0.26
C VAL A 52 -4.04 1.34 -0.38
N VAL A 53 -4.85 2.35 -0.09
CA VAL A 53 -4.53 3.74 -0.41
C VAL A 53 -4.33 4.50 0.89
N GLU A 54 -3.30 5.33 0.96
CA GLU A 54 -3.12 6.27 2.05
C GLU A 54 -3.63 7.66 1.67
N ILE A 55 -4.53 8.22 2.50
CA ILE A 55 -5.10 9.54 2.30
C ILE A 55 -4.71 10.41 3.50
N ASN A 56 -3.88 11.43 3.25
CA ASN A 56 -3.21 12.23 4.27
C ASN A 56 -2.45 11.37 5.30
N GLY A 57 -1.79 10.30 4.84
CA GLY A 57 -1.04 9.36 5.70
C GLY A 57 -1.91 8.41 6.53
N ARG A 58 -3.21 8.28 6.23
CA ARG A 58 -4.10 7.30 6.87
C ARG A 58 -4.53 6.22 5.87
N PRO A 59 -4.34 4.93 6.16
CA PRO A 59 -4.65 3.85 5.23
C PRO A 59 -6.15 3.56 5.12
N PHE A 60 -6.58 3.18 3.92
CA PHE A 60 -7.93 2.68 3.62
C PHE A 60 -7.84 1.47 2.70
N SER A 61 -8.55 0.39 3.05
CA SER A 61 -8.62 -0.81 2.20
C SER A 61 -9.64 -0.59 1.08
N LEU A 62 -9.18 -0.67 -0.16
CA LEU A 62 -10.02 -0.65 -1.33
C LEU A 62 -10.46 -2.08 -1.67
N ASN A 63 -11.72 -2.22 -2.08
CA ASN A 63 -12.14 -3.39 -2.84
C ASN A 63 -11.78 -3.23 -4.34
N ASN A 64 -11.91 -4.31 -5.11
CA ASN A 64 -11.52 -4.32 -6.53
C ASN A 64 -12.25 -3.28 -7.41
N THR A 65 -13.52 -2.97 -7.10
CA THR A 65 -14.28 -1.94 -7.83
C THR A 65 -13.71 -0.56 -7.53
N GLN A 66 -13.50 -0.23 -6.25
CA GLN A 66 -12.93 1.05 -5.83
C GLN A 66 -11.51 1.25 -6.37
N LEU A 67 -10.70 0.19 -6.39
CA LEU A 67 -9.38 0.20 -7.03
C LEU A 67 -9.48 0.56 -8.51
N THR A 68 -10.37 -0.11 -9.25
CA THR A 68 -10.53 0.10 -10.69
C THR A 68 -10.93 1.54 -10.99
N ASP A 69 -11.84 2.10 -10.20
CA ASP A 69 -12.27 3.49 -10.32
C ASP A 69 -11.12 4.46 -10.03
N LEU A 70 -10.34 4.21 -8.97
CA LEU A 70 -9.16 5.01 -8.62
C LEU A 70 -8.12 4.99 -9.75
N LEU A 71 -7.70 3.81 -10.20
CA LEU A 71 -6.71 3.67 -11.28
C LEU A 71 -7.21 4.31 -12.58
N SER A 72 -8.49 4.16 -12.90
CA SER A 72 -9.07 4.82 -14.07
C SER A 72 -8.96 6.33 -13.95
N SER A 73 -9.19 6.91 -12.77
CA SER A 73 -9.06 8.36 -12.57
C SER A 73 -7.61 8.88 -12.68
N LEU A 74 -6.63 8.05 -12.34
CA LEU A 74 -5.20 8.40 -12.36
C LEU A 74 -4.54 8.16 -13.72
N VAL A 75 -4.99 7.12 -14.44
CA VAL A 75 -4.36 6.64 -15.67
C VAL A 75 -5.11 7.10 -16.93
N PHE A 76 -6.45 7.15 -16.88
CA PHE A 76 -7.22 7.49 -18.07
C PHE A 76 -6.99 8.95 -18.47
N GLY A 77 -6.57 9.15 -19.72
CA GLY A 77 -6.18 10.48 -20.23
C GLY A 77 -4.69 10.81 -20.07
N ALA A 78 -3.93 10.04 -19.27
CA ALA A 78 -2.49 10.20 -19.20
C ALA A 78 -1.81 9.93 -20.55
N LYS A 79 -0.76 10.69 -20.85
CA LYS A 79 0.05 10.48 -22.07
C LYS A 79 1.19 9.54 -21.75
N ILE A 80 1.36 8.53 -22.59
CA ILE A 80 2.43 7.54 -22.48
C ILE A 80 3.35 7.60 -23.70
N GLY A 81 4.65 7.57 -23.45
CA GLY A 81 5.70 7.42 -24.47
C GLY A 81 6.47 6.13 -24.22
N LEU A 82 6.63 5.34 -25.28
CA LEU A 82 7.47 4.14 -25.30
C LEU A 82 8.60 4.36 -26.29
N ARG A 83 9.82 3.95 -25.90
CA ARG A 83 10.99 4.01 -26.80
C ARG A 83 11.80 2.73 -26.65
N CYS A 84 11.98 2.02 -27.76
CA CYS A 84 12.95 0.94 -27.85
C CYS A 84 14.33 1.53 -28.18
N SER A 85 15.36 1.08 -27.47
CA SER A 85 16.75 1.49 -27.68
C SER A 85 17.30 0.87 -28.96
N GLU A 86 18.05 1.63 -29.76
CA GLU A 86 18.80 1.07 -30.89
C GLU A 86 20.01 0.24 -30.44
N LYS A 87 20.45 0.40 -29.20
CA LYS A 87 21.53 -0.40 -28.61
C LYS A 87 20.97 -1.68 -28.03
N GLU A 88 21.67 -2.77 -28.31
CA GLU A 88 21.40 -4.09 -27.75
C GLU A 88 22.09 -4.23 -26.38
N GLU A 89 21.44 -4.95 -25.48
CA GLU A 89 21.99 -5.46 -24.22
C GLU A 89 21.82 -6.98 -24.19
N SER A 90 22.66 -7.66 -23.42
CA SER A 90 22.54 -9.11 -23.22
C SER A 90 22.66 -9.50 -21.76
N PHE A 91 21.96 -10.58 -21.40
CA PHE A 91 22.11 -11.25 -20.11
C PHE A 91 22.12 -12.76 -20.33
N THR A 92 22.77 -13.49 -19.43
CA THR A 92 22.76 -14.96 -19.43
C THR A 92 21.61 -15.44 -18.55
N GLY A 93 20.72 -16.26 -19.11
CA GLY A 93 19.63 -16.90 -18.37
C GLY A 93 20.12 -18.00 -17.44
N ASP A 94 19.23 -18.51 -16.59
CA ASP A 94 19.54 -19.60 -15.64
C ASP A 94 19.88 -20.93 -16.34
N ASP A 95 19.51 -21.07 -17.61
CA ASP A 95 19.85 -22.21 -18.48
C ASP A 95 21.24 -22.09 -19.13
N GLY A 96 21.93 -20.96 -18.95
CA GLY A 96 23.22 -20.67 -19.54
C GLY A 96 23.16 -20.13 -20.97
N GLU A 97 21.97 -19.89 -21.54
CA GLU A 97 21.83 -19.25 -22.84
C GLU A 97 21.96 -17.72 -22.74
N GLU A 98 22.66 -17.11 -23.69
CA GLU A 98 22.77 -15.65 -23.78
C GLU A 98 21.58 -15.10 -24.56
N VAL A 99 20.82 -14.20 -23.92
CA VAL A 99 19.67 -13.52 -24.52
C VAL A 99 20.05 -12.08 -24.81
N THR A 100 20.06 -11.72 -26.09
CA THR A 100 20.25 -10.35 -26.58
C THR A 100 18.91 -9.68 -26.86
N TYR A 101 18.75 -8.44 -26.41
CA TYR A 101 17.52 -7.67 -26.57
C TYR A 101 17.80 -6.18 -26.68
N ASN A 102 16.85 -5.42 -27.21
CA ASN A 102 16.86 -3.96 -27.18
C ASN A 102 16.02 -3.46 -26.00
N PRO A 103 16.61 -2.77 -25.02
CA PRO A 103 15.86 -2.25 -23.87
C PRO A 103 14.73 -1.31 -24.28
N THR A 104 13.58 -1.41 -23.60
CA THR A 104 12.45 -0.50 -23.79
C THR A 104 12.31 0.43 -22.59
N GLU A 105 12.23 1.74 -22.87
CA GLU A 105 11.95 2.77 -21.89
C GLU A 105 10.48 3.19 -21.96
N LEU A 106 9.88 3.47 -20.79
CA LEU A 106 8.53 4.00 -20.64
C LEU A 106 8.59 5.34 -19.90
N ARG A 107 7.81 6.31 -20.38
CA ARG A 107 7.52 7.55 -19.65
C ARG A 107 6.03 7.82 -19.70
N ALA A 108 5.45 8.22 -18.58
CA ALA A 108 4.06 8.64 -18.51
C ALA A 108 3.98 10.05 -17.88
N VAL A 109 3.02 10.86 -18.34
CA VAL A 109 2.73 12.19 -17.81
C VAL A 109 1.22 12.28 -17.59
N SER A 110 0.82 12.75 -16.41
CA SER A 110 -0.59 12.96 -16.09
C SER A 110 -1.13 14.18 -16.86
N ASP A 111 -2.41 14.20 -17.22
CA ASP A 111 -3.00 15.31 -17.98
C ASP A 111 -3.04 16.64 -17.17
N GLY A 112 -2.77 16.58 -15.86
CA GLY A 112 -2.67 17.75 -14.96
C GLY A 112 -1.28 18.40 -14.88
N ASP A 113 -0.25 17.79 -15.48
CA ASP A 113 1.15 18.27 -15.43
C ASP A 113 1.61 18.98 -16.74
N ALA A 114 0.67 19.22 -17.67
CA ALA A 114 0.94 19.84 -18.98
C ALA A 114 0.66 21.35 -19.02
#